data_AF-A0A2L0I7E3-F1
#
_entry.id   AF-A0A2L0I7E3-F1
#
_cell.length_a   1.000
_cell.length_b   1.000
_cell.length_c   1.000
_cell.angle_alpha   90.00
_cell.angle_beta   90.00
_cell.angle_gamma   90.00
#
_symmetry.space_group_name_H-M   'P 1'
#
loop_
_entity.id
_entity.type
_entity.pdbx_description
1 polymer ?
#
loop_
_entity_poly.entity_id
_entity_poly.type
_entity_poly.pdbx_seq_one_letter_code
_entity_poly.pdbx_strand_id
1 'polypeptide(L)' 'MSNFNTNDIKEHASVIASDGTQVGKVDHLEGQDKIKLTRSDDENNEHHLIPISWVSEVKDDSVILNKTAEDVHKEWTTV' A
#
# COMPACT_ATOMS: atom_id res chain seq x y z
N MET A 1 -0.81 6.83 -17.67
CA MET A 1 -0.31 5.47 -17.37
C MET A 1 0.64 5.60 -16.21
N SER A 2 0.30 5.05 -15.06
CA SER A 2 1.25 4.90 -13.96
C SER A 2 2.38 4.00 -14.46
N ASN A 3 3.62 4.48 -14.38
CA ASN A 3 4.78 3.90 -15.05
C ASN A 3 5.65 3.12 -14.06
N PHE A 4 5.02 2.34 -13.18
CA PHE A 4 5.71 1.49 -12.20
C PHE A 4 5.43 0.01 -12.52
N ASN A 5 6.39 -0.87 -12.26
CA ASN A 5 6.12 -2.30 -12.30
C ASN A 5 5.77 -2.79 -10.90
N THR A 6 4.89 -3.79 -10.84
CA THR A 6 4.59 -4.49 -9.58
C THR A 6 5.83 -5.15 -8.98
N ASN A 7 6.79 -5.54 -9.81
CA ASN A 7 8.10 -6.06 -9.39
C ASN A 7 8.97 -5.01 -8.66
N ASP A 8 8.70 -3.71 -8.82
CA ASP A 8 9.41 -2.65 -8.08
C ASP A 8 8.92 -2.54 -6.62
N ILE A 9 7.73 -3.08 -6.33
CA ILE A 9 7.15 -3.11 -4.98
C ILE A 9 7.88 -4.19 -4.17
N LYS A 10 8.81 -3.77 -3.32
CA LYS A 10 9.52 -4.68 -2.42
C LYS A 10 8.72 -4.93 -1.14
N GLU A 11 8.91 -6.12 -0.58
CA GLU A 11 8.56 -6.38 0.80
C GLU A 11 9.23 -5.35 1.73
N HIS A 12 8.51 -4.97 2.78
CA HIS A 12 8.86 -3.94 3.76
C HIS A 12 8.95 -2.50 3.22
N ALA A 13 8.57 -2.25 1.96
CA ALA A 13 8.46 -0.91 1.41
C ALA A 13 7.44 -0.05 2.18
N SER A 14 7.73 1.23 2.38
CA SER A 14 6.80 2.16 3.03
C SER A 14 5.66 2.53 2.09
N VAL A 15 4.42 2.42 2.54
CA VAL A 15 3.24 2.82 1.76
C VAL A 15 2.82 4.21 2.21
N ILE A 16 2.94 5.16 1.31
CA ILE A 16 2.68 6.58 1.55
C ILE A 16 1.45 6.98 0.74
N ALA A 17 0.48 7.57 1.41
CA ALA A 17 -0.70 8.14 0.77
C ALA A 17 -0.36 9.37 -0.07
N SER A 18 -1.29 9.80 -0.91
CA SER A 18 -1.12 10.99 -1.76
C SER A 18 -0.95 12.28 -0.96
N ASP A 19 -1.42 12.32 0.30
CA ASP A 19 -1.24 13.46 1.22
C ASP A 19 0.12 13.45 1.95
N GLY A 20 0.94 12.40 1.76
CA GLY A 20 2.25 12.24 2.40
C GLY A 20 2.21 11.45 3.72
N THR A 21 1.03 11.06 4.20
CA THR A 21 0.91 10.21 5.39
C THR A 21 1.30 8.76 5.08
N GLN A 22 2.13 8.17 5.93
CA GLN A 22 2.41 6.73 5.85
C GLN A 22 1.21 5.95 6.38
N VAL A 23 0.63 5.09 5.54
CA VAL A 23 -0.53 4.24 5.88
C VAL A 23 -0.11 2.84 6.34
N GLY A 24 1.14 2.45 6.08
CA GLY A 24 1.70 1.19 6.54
C GLY A 24 2.94 0.78 5.76
N LYS A 25 3.28 -0.51 5.81
CA LYS A 25 4.35 -1.12 5.03
C LYS A 25 3.85 -2.33 4.26
N VAL A 26 4.51 -2.64 3.15
CA VAL A 26 4.24 -3.85 2.37
C VAL A 26 4.70 -5.08 3.15
N ASP A 27 3.78 -6.00 3.41
CA ASP A 27 4.06 -7.34 3.93
C ASP A 27 4.39 -8.28 2.77
N HIS A 28 3.47 -8.36 1.79
CA HIS A 28 3.58 -9.23 0.63
C HIS A 28 2.68 -8.75 -0.51
N LEU A 29 2.86 -9.25 -1.74
CA LEU A 29 1.91 -9.06 -2.83
C LEU A 29 0.92 -10.24 -2.87
N GLU A 30 -0.37 -9.95 -2.66
CA GLU A 30 -1.43 -10.95 -2.77
C GLU A 30 -1.86 -11.07 -4.25
N GLY A 31 -1.43 -12.15 -4.89
CA GLY A 31 -1.72 -12.39 -6.30
C GLY A 31 -0.94 -11.45 -7.22
N GLN A 32 -1.63 -10.88 -8.22
CA GLN A 32 -1.00 -10.00 -9.22
C GLN A 32 -1.50 -8.54 -9.14
N ASP A 33 -2.50 -8.29 -8.29
CA ASP A 33 -3.27 -7.03 -8.29
C ASP A 33 -3.47 -6.43 -6.89
N LYS A 34 -3.01 -7.07 -5.81
CA LYS A 34 -3.16 -6.58 -4.44
C LYS A 34 -1.85 -6.58 -3.67
N ILE A 35 -1.75 -5.62 -2.76
CA ILE A 35 -0.65 -5.44 -1.83
C ILE A 35 -1.20 -5.69 -0.44
N LYS A 36 -0.58 -6.64 0.26
CA LYS A 36 -0.83 -6.92 1.66
C LYS A 36 0.03 -6.00 2.51
N LEU A 37 -0.60 -5.29 3.43
CA LEU A 37 0.05 -4.41 4.38
C LEU A 37 0.37 -5.18 5.67
N THR A 38 1.45 -4.77 6.32
CA THR A 38 1.81 -5.29 7.64
C THR A 38 0.83 -4.76 8.68
N ARG A 39 0.38 -5.64 9.57
CA ARG A 39 -0.40 -5.33 10.79
C ARG A 39 0.25 -4.34 11.76
N SER A 40 1.50 -3.95 11.54
CA SER A 40 2.32 -3.12 12.44
C SER A 40 1.74 -1.73 12.72
N ASP A 41 0.89 -1.21 11.83
CA ASP A 41 0.33 0.14 11.92
C ASP A 41 -1.17 0.16 12.32
N ASP A 42 -1.77 -1.01 12.60
CA ASP A 42 -3.19 -1.11 13.00
C ASP A 42 -3.37 -1.66 14.43
N GLU A 43 -4.17 -0.97 15.25
CA GLU A 43 -4.47 -1.39 16.62
C GLU A 43 -5.17 -2.75 16.69
N ASN A 44 -5.88 -3.16 15.63
CA ASN A 44 -6.64 -4.42 15.60
C ASN A 44 -5.77 -5.63 15.23
N ASN A 45 -4.48 -5.46 14.93
CA ASN A 45 -3.57 -6.53 14.50
C ASN A 45 -4.02 -7.27 13.23
N GLU A 46 -4.91 -6.66 12.44
CA GLU A 46 -5.44 -7.25 11.21
C GLU A 46 -4.54 -6.91 10.01
N HIS A 47 -4.59 -7.74 8.97
CA HIS A 47 -3.90 -7.45 7.73
C HIS A 47 -4.82 -6.62 6.82
N HIS A 48 -4.26 -5.62 6.16
CA HIS A 48 -5.01 -4.81 5.20
C HIS A 48 -4.55 -5.10 3.79
N LEU A 49 -5.49 -5.23 2.86
CA LEU A 49 -5.24 -5.40 1.45
C LEU A 49 -5.62 -4.11 0.72
N ILE A 50 -4.66 -3.59 -0.06
CA ILE A 50 -4.91 -2.47 -0.97
C ILE A 50 -4.66 -2.91 -2.41
N PRO A 51 -5.50 -2.50 -3.37
CA PRO A 51 -5.28 -2.82 -4.77
C PRO A 51 -4.11 -2.02 -5.35
N ILE A 52 -3.33 -2.65 -6.22
CA ILE A 52 -2.20 -2.03 -6.94
C ILE A 52 -2.68 -0.85 -7.81
N SER A 53 -3.96 -0.80 -8.19
CA SER A 53 -4.52 0.34 -8.92
C SER A 53 -4.49 1.65 -8.13
N TRP A 54 -4.28 1.61 -6.82
CA TRP A 54 -4.09 2.79 -5.99
C TRP A 54 -2.65 3.29 -6.04
N VAL A 55 -1.69 2.47 -6.48
CA VAL A 55 -0.31 2.91 -6.61
C VAL A 55 -0.21 3.92 -7.74
N SER A 56 0.30 5.10 -7.40
CA SER A 56 0.59 6.18 -8.33
C SER A 56 2.00 6.02 -8.89
N GLU A 57 2.98 5.82 -7.99
CA GLU A 57 4.40 5.70 -8.29
C GLU A 57 5.10 4.86 -7.22
N VAL A 58 6.20 4.21 -7.59
CA VAL A 58 7.12 3.56 -6.64
C VAL A 58 8.46 4.28 -6.72
N LYS A 59 8.95 4.79 -5.59
CA LYS A 59 10.17 5.59 -5.51
C LYS A 59 10.93 5.28 -4.21
N ASP A 60 12.24 5.07 -4.30
CA ASP A 60 13.13 4.89 -3.14
C ASP A 60 12.57 3.87 -2.11
N ASP A 61 12.17 2.68 -2.57
CA ASP A 61 11.54 1.65 -1.72
C ASP A 61 10.28 2.13 -0.96
N SER A 62 9.59 3.11 -1.54
CA SER A 62 8.31 3.63 -1.05
C SER A 62 7.24 3.58 -2.14
N VAL A 63 6.07 3.09 -1.80
CA VAL A 63 4.89 3.01 -2.66
C VAL A 63 4.04 4.25 -2.41
N ILE A 64 3.98 5.15 -3.39
CA ILE A 64 3.14 6.34 -3.33
C ILE A 64 1.77 5.99 -3.90
N LEU A 65 0.72 6.19 -3.11
CA LEU A 65 -0.65 5.98 -3.52
C LEU A 65 -1.23 7.24 -4.16
N ASN A 66 -2.28 7.05 -4.96
CA ASN A 66 -3.11 8.11 -5.54
C ASN A 66 -4.32 8.47 -4.66
N LYS A 67 -4.40 7.88 -3.46
CA LYS A 67 -5.45 8.10 -2.47
C LYS A 67 -4.86 8.67 -1.19
N THR A 68 -5.67 9.45 -0.48
CA THR A 68 -5.33 9.97 0.85
C THR A 68 -5.36 8.85 1.89
N ALA A 69 -4.68 9.03 3.02
CA ALA A 69 -4.71 8.06 4.10
C ALA A 69 -6.14 7.79 4.57
N GLU A 70 -6.97 8.83 4.67
CA GLU A 70 -8.39 8.68 5.03
C GLU A 70 -9.17 7.80 4.07
N ASP A 71 -8.97 7.95 2.76
CA ASP A 71 -9.64 7.11 1.75
C ASP A 71 -9.13 5.67 1.80
N VAL A 72 -7.82 5.50 2.00
CA VAL A 72 -7.20 4.17 2.15
C VAL A 72 -7.83 3.44 3.33
N HIS A 73 -7.92 4.06 4.50
CA HIS A 73 -8.54 3.45 5.69
C HIS A 73 -10.03 3.13 5.54
N LYS A 74 -10.74 3.84 4.65
CA LYS A 74 -12.17 3.61 4.39
C LYS A 74 -12.41 2.51 3.35
N GLU A 75 -11.51 2.35 2.39
CA GLU A 75 -11.70 1.47 1.25
C GLU A 75 -10.85 0.19 1.30
N TRP A 76 -9.82 0.14 2.16
CA TRP A 76 -8.96 -1.04 2.26
C TRP A 76 -9.78 -2.25 2.72
N THR A 77 -9.33 -3.45 2.35
CA THR A 77 -9.99 -4.68 2.77
C THR A 77 -9.20 -5.32 3.90
N THR A 78 -9.80 -5.42 5.07
CA THR A 78 -9.22 -6.11 6.22
C THR A 78 -9.40 -7.63 6.08
N VAL A 79 -8.33 -8.40 6.35
CA VAL A 79 -8.28 -9.87 6.23
C VAL A 79 -7.67 -10.55 7.44
#